data_AF-A0A522G9T2-F1
#
_entry.id   AF-A0A522G9T2-F1
#
_cell.length_a   1.000
_cell.length_b   1.000
_cell.length_c   1.000
_cell.angle_alpha   90.00
_cell.angle_beta   90.00
_cell.angle_gamma   90.00
#
_symmetry.space_group_name_H-M   'P 1'
#
loop_
_entity.id
_entity.type
_entity.pdbx_description
1 polymer ?
#
loop_
_entity_poly.entity_id
_entity_poly.type
_entity_poly.pdbx_seq_one_letter_code
_entity_poly.pdbx_strand_id
1 'polypeptide(L)'
;MTALSRKSVSGRIPLYSLYGRTDAEAELSFVHLETLESGNEGHDWNILAHRHHDLYQIIWVSRGDGTVELDAHTLFLRSPVLIYVPPLVVHGFRWRPGSDGFILTMAATPLAGIIGQAQAPEIVSVQDQPLVITEDTTKKEDVLKIKNLFAAISGEYIQDLPCRDVAISSNILLLLVEIARLR
;
A
#
# COMPACT_ATOMS: atom_id res chain seq x y z
N MET A 1 45.43 5.31 -4.44
CA MET A 1 44.60 4.19 -3.94
C MET A 1 43.98 4.63 -2.64
N THR A 2 42.74 5.10 -2.67
CA THR A 2 42.03 5.59 -1.48
C THR A 2 40.89 4.61 -1.21
N ALA A 3 41.01 3.88 -0.11
CA ALA A 3 40.02 2.88 0.29
C ALA A 3 38.74 3.56 0.77
N LEU A 4 37.62 3.27 0.10
CA LEU A 4 36.27 3.60 0.56
C LEU A 4 35.93 2.70 1.75
N SER A 5 35.89 3.29 2.95
CA SER A 5 35.41 2.62 4.15
C SER A 5 33.88 2.46 4.07
N ARG A 6 33.42 1.21 3.87
CA ARG A 6 32.01 0.82 4.04
C ARG A 6 31.65 0.96 5.53
N LYS A 7 30.77 1.91 5.86
CA LYS A 7 30.09 1.93 7.16
C LYS A 7 29.01 0.86 7.15
N SER A 8 29.14 -0.12 8.05
CA SER A 8 28.08 -1.07 8.39
C SER A 8 26.98 -0.36 9.18
N VAL A 9 25.73 -0.45 8.71
CA VAL A 9 24.55 0.00 9.45
C VAL A 9 24.08 -1.15 10.32
N SER A 10 24.21 -1.00 11.65
CA SER A 10 23.67 -1.94 12.63
C SER A 10 22.14 -1.90 12.57
N GLY A 11 21.54 -2.96 12.03
CA GLY A 11 20.14 -3.04 11.64
C GLY A 11 19.16 -3.03 12.82
N ARG A 12 18.38 -1.95 12.90
CA ARG A 12 17.02 -1.94 13.46
C ARG A 12 16.12 -1.43 12.35
N ILE A 13 15.22 -2.27 11.85
CA ILE A 13 14.17 -1.86 10.92
C ILE A 13 13.26 -0.89 11.71
N PRO A 14 13.10 0.36 11.26
CA PRO A 14 12.28 1.34 11.96
C PRO A 14 10.79 1.01 11.87
N LEU A 15 10.04 1.42 12.89
CA LEU A 15 8.57 1.36 12.98
C LEU A 15 8.03 2.78 12.77
N TYR A 16 7.06 2.95 11.87
CA TYR A 16 6.45 4.25 11.58
C TYR A 16 4.91 4.14 11.59
N SER A 17 4.18 5.24 11.82
CA SER A 17 2.74 5.36 11.51
C SER A 17 2.47 5.87 10.09
N LEU A 18 3.38 6.62 9.51
CA LEU A 18 3.47 6.90 8.07
C LEU A 18 4.97 7.00 7.79
N TYR A 19 5.46 6.53 6.64
CA TYR A 19 6.91 6.48 6.40
C TYR A 19 7.57 7.85 6.70
N GLY A 20 8.52 7.88 7.63
CA GLY A 20 9.19 9.10 8.07
C GLY A 20 8.47 9.96 9.11
N ARG A 21 7.27 9.58 9.58
CA ARG A 21 6.51 10.25 10.66
C ARG A 21 6.40 9.35 11.89
N THR A 22 6.59 9.93 13.07
CA THR A 22 6.47 9.22 14.35
C THR A 22 5.00 9.09 14.78
N ASP A 23 4.72 8.11 15.67
CA ASP A 23 3.37 7.79 16.16
C ASP A 23 2.61 9.01 16.75
N ALA A 24 3.33 10.01 17.27
CA ALA A 24 2.72 11.22 17.86
C ALA A 24 2.28 12.27 16.83
N GLU A 25 2.72 12.17 15.58
CA GLU A 25 2.52 13.20 14.55
C GLU A 25 1.49 12.80 13.48
N ALA A 26 0.98 11.57 13.50
CA ALA A 26 0.05 11.05 12.49
C ALA A 26 -1.04 10.20 13.14
N GLU A 27 -2.01 10.83 13.82
CA GLU A 27 -3.28 10.15 14.11
C GLU A 27 -4.05 9.95 12.80
N LEU A 28 -3.79 8.83 12.13
CA LEU A 28 -4.57 8.38 10.99
C LEU A 28 -5.97 8.01 11.48
N SER A 29 -6.97 8.85 11.23
CA SER A 29 -8.34 8.61 11.73
C SER A 29 -8.98 7.36 11.10
N PHE A 30 -8.67 7.08 9.84
CA PHE A 30 -9.08 5.83 9.16
C PHE A 30 -8.19 5.49 7.98
N VAL A 31 -8.02 6.42 7.02
CA VAL A 31 -7.26 6.19 5.78
C VAL A 31 -6.40 7.39 5.42
N HIS A 32 -5.32 7.15 4.69
CA HIS A 32 -4.52 8.17 4.00
C HIS A 32 -4.22 7.70 2.59
N LEU A 33 -4.42 8.58 1.62
CA LEU A 33 -4.17 8.31 0.21
C LEU A 33 -3.15 9.31 -0.33
N GLU A 34 -2.13 8.78 -1.00
CA GLU A 34 -1.08 9.57 -1.65
C GLU A 34 -0.90 9.10 -3.09
N THR A 35 -0.44 9.99 -3.96
CA THR A 35 0.08 9.55 -5.25
C THR A 35 1.42 8.85 -5.04
N LEU A 36 1.76 7.90 -5.91
CA LEU A 36 3.05 7.22 -5.85
C LEU A 36 4.20 8.24 -5.98
N GLU A 37 4.05 9.24 -6.87
CA GLU A 37 5.02 10.31 -7.07
C GLU A 37 5.24 11.13 -5.79
N SER A 38 4.16 11.69 -5.21
CA SER A 38 4.25 12.52 -4.00
C SER A 38 4.87 11.78 -2.81
N GLY A 39 4.57 10.49 -2.66
CA GLY A 39 5.11 9.66 -1.58
C GLY A 39 6.57 9.24 -1.77
N ASN A 40 7.17 9.45 -2.95
CA ASN A 40 8.49 8.92 -3.31
C ASN A 40 9.50 9.99 -3.75
N GLU A 41 9.07 11.10 -4.34
CA GLU A 41 9.96 12.13 -4.90
C GLU A 41 10.90 12.71 -3.84
N GLY A 42 10.39 12.99 -2.64
CA GLY A 42 11.18 13.49 -1.49
C GLY A 42 12.14 12.46 -0.88
N HIS A 43 12.11 11.21 -1.37
CA HIS A 43 12.93 10.10 -0.90
C HIS A 43 13.80 9.50 -2.02
N ASP A 44 14.08 10.27 -3.08
CA ASP A 44 14.85 9.82 -4.24
C ASP A 44 14.29 8.53 -4.88
N TRP A 45 12.96 8.36 -4.82
CA TRP A 45 12.26 7.16 -5.30
C TRP A 45 12.72 5.85 -4.63
N ASN A 46 13.26 5.96 -3.42
CA ASN A 46 13.83 4.86 -2.65
C ASN A 46 13.34 4.88 -1.20
N ILE A 47 12.27 4.14 -0.94
CA ILE A 47 11.72 3.90 0.39
C ILE A 47 12.44 2.69 0.98
N LEU A 48 13.21 2.94 2.04
CA LEU A 48 13.98 1.89 2.70
C LEU A 48 13.06 0.90 3.42
N ALA A 49 13.56 -0.32 3.61
CA ALA A 49 12.85 -1.37 4.33
C ALA A 49 12.37 -0.90 5.71
N HIS A 50 11.06 -1.00 5.94
CA HIS A 50 10.37 -0.61 7.18
C HIS A 50 9.17 -1.52 7.40
N ARG A 51 8.44 -1.30 8.50
CA ARG A 51 7.16 -1.96 8.75
C ARG A 51 6.27 -1.06 9.60
N HIS A 52 4.99 -1.38 9.63
CA HIS A 52 3.97 -0.69 10.44
C HIS A 52 3.37 -1.66 11.46
N HIS A 53 3.02 -1.17 12.66
CA HIS A 53 2.47 -2.04 13.70
C HIS A 53 1.01 -2.39 13.45
N ASP A 54 0.24 -1.41 12.97
CA ASP A 54 -1.22 -1.40 12.96
C ASP A 54 -1.79 -0.80 11.67
N LEU A 55 -1.03 -0.87 10.57
CA LEU A 55 -1.45 -0.33 9.29
C LEU A 55 -1.37 -1.37 8.18
N TYR A 56 -2.37 -1.33 7.32
CA TYR A 56 -2.38 -1.98 6.04
C TYR A 56 -1.98 -0.97 4.96
N GLN A 57 -1.19 -1.40 3.99
CA GLN A 57 -0.95 -0.63 2.77
C GLN A 57 -1.41 -1.38 1.53
N ILE A 58 -2.04 -0.67 0.61
CA ILE A 58 -2.35 -1.14 -0.74
C ILE A 58 -1.72 -0.17 -1.73
N ILE A 59 -0.78 -0.68 -2.52
CA ILE A 59 -0.05 0.10 -3.52
C ILE A 59 -0.54 -0.35 -4.89
N TRP A 60 -1.09 0.60 -5.65
CA TRP A 60 -1.46 0.40 -7.04
C TRP A 60 -0.51 1.18 -7.93
N VAL A 61 0.26 0.49 -8.76
CA VAL A 61 1.16 1.12 -9.73
C VAL A 61 0.59 0.92 -11.12
N SER A 62 0.12 2.00 -11.73
CA SER A 62 -0.54 1.98 -13.03
C SER A 62 0.42 2.15 -14.21
N ARG A 63 1.58 2.77 -13.97
CA ARG A 63 2.64 2.99 -14.95
C ARG A 63 4.01 2.95 -14.26
N GLY A 64 4.98 2.33 -14.91
CA GLY A 64 6.37 2.31 -14.47
C GLY A 64 6.84 0.92 -14.06
N ASP A 65 7.99 0.89 -13.40
CA ASP A 65 8.60 -0.34 -12.91
C ASP A 65 9.47 -0.05 -11.69
N GLY A 66 9.81 -1.10 -10.95
CA GLY A 66 10.61 -0.95 -9.76
C GLY A 66 10.96 -2.27 -9.10
N THR A 67 11.67 -2.16 -7.99
CA THR A 67 12.01 -3.26 -7.11
C THR A 67 11.25 -3.11 -5.80
N VAL A 68 10.66 -4.21 -5.36
CA VAL A 68 9.96 -4.33 -4.09
C VAL A 68 10.72 -5.30 -3.20
N GLU A 69 10.92 -4.90 -1.96
CA GLU A 69 11.28 -5.81 -0.88
C GLU A 69 10.00 -6.12 -0.10
N LEU A 70 9.66 -7.40 0.04
CA LEU A 70 8.58 -7.92 0.87
C LEU A 70 9.14 -9.07 1.70
N ASP A 71 9.18 -8.87 3.01
CA ASP A 71 9.93 -9.65 3.97
C ASP A 71 11.39 -9.88 3.52
N ALA A 72 11.75 -11.13 3.24
CA ALA A 72 13.09 -11.51 2.79
C ALA A 72 13.20 -11.67 1.26
N HIS A 73 12.15 -11.31 0.52
CA HIS A 73 12.07 -11.48 -0.92
C HIS A 73 12.18 -10.15 -1.66
N THR A 74 13.03 -10.12 -2.68
CA THR A 74 13.15 -8.99 -3.59
C THR A 74 12.54 -9.35 -4.94
N LEU A 75 11.56 -8.57 -5.37
CA LEU A 75 10.83 -8.77 -6.62
C LEU A 75 11.05 -7.58 -7.55
N PHE A 76 11.29 -7.83 -8.83
CA PHE A 76 11.23 -6.79 -9.85
C PHE A 76 9.82 -6.80 -10.47
N LEU A 77 9.15 -5.66 -10.44
CA LEU A 77 7.75 -5.51 -10.83
C LEU A 77 7.63 -4.51 -11.97
N ARG A 78 6.75 -4.82 -12.93
CA ARG A 78 6.33 -3.92 -14.00
C ARG A 78 4.85 -3.65 -13.84
N SER A 79 4.47 -2.39 -14.04
CA SER A 79 3.07 -1.98 -14.03
C SER A 79 2.27 -2.65 -15.16
N PRO A 80 0.95 -2.82 -15.01
CA PRO A 80 0.19 -2.63 -13.78
C PRO A 80 0.48 -3.68 -12.71
N VAL A 81 0.61 -3.23 -11.47
CA VAL A 81 0.81 -4.12 -10.32
C VAL A 81 0.04 -3.61 -9.10
N LEU A 82 -0.61 -4.54 -8.39
CA LEU A 82 -1.18 -4.31 -7.06
C LEU A 82 -0.32 -5.00 -6.02
N ILE A 83 0.00 -4.30 -4.94
CA ILE A 83 0.72 -4.84 -3.79
C ILE A 83 -0.13 -4.60 -2.55
N TYR A 84 -0.43 -5.68 -1.83
CA TYR A 84 -1.11 -5.64 -0.53
C TYR A 84 -0.12 -6.00 0.56
N VAL A 85 -0.01 -5.13 1.56
CA VAL A 85 0.95 -5.22 2.66
C VAL A 85 0.19 -5.15 3.99
N PRO A 86 0.03 -6.28 4.69
CA PRO A 86 -0.49 -6.33 6.05
C PRO A 86 0.44 -5.66 7.08
N PRO A 87 -0.05 -5.40 8.30
CA PRO A 87 0.79 -5.01 9.42
C PRO A 87 1.96 -5.98 9.65
N LEU A 88 3.05 -5.45 10.18
CA LEU A 88 4.29 -6.14 10.55
C LEU A 88 5.11 -6.76 9.42
N VAL A 89 4.56 -6.86 8.20
CA VAL A 89 5.32 -7.26 7.00
C VAL A 89 6.41 -6.23 6.73
N VAL A 90 7.65 -6.69 6.65
CA VAL A 90 8.78 -5.81 6.32
C VAL A 90 8.71 -5.50 4.83
N HIS A 91 8.80 -4.23 4.45
CA HIS A 91 8.70 -3.85 3.05
C HIS A 91 9.49 -2.59 2.72
N GLY A 92 9.96 -2.53 1.48
CA GLY A 92 10.70 -1.40 0.92
C GLY A 92 10.43 -1.28 -0.58
N PHE A 93 10.61 -0.09 -1.12
CA PHE A 93 10.28 0.21 -2.51
C PHE A 93 11.37 1.02 -3.17
N ARG A 94 11.75 0.61 -4.37
CA ARG A 94 12.55 1.42 -5.27
C ARG A 94 11.88 1.52 -6.62
N TRP A 95 11.27 2.65 -6.89
CA TRP A 95 10.54 2.90 -8.13
C TRP A 95 11.41 3.65 -9.13
N ARG A 96 11.17 3.44 -10.43
CA ARG A 96 11.79 4.28 -11.47
C ARG A 96 11.13 5.67 -11.45
N PRO A 97 11.88 6.78 -11.54
CA PRO A 97 11.30 8.11 -11.64
C PRO A 97 10.26 8.23 -12.77
N GLY A 98 9.14 8.88 -12.48
CA GLY A 98 7.97 8.98 -13.38
C GLY A 98 7.01 7.79 -13.33
N SER A 99 7.24 6.83 -12.41
CA SER A 99 6.23 5.83 -12.06
C SER A 99 5.02 6.49 -11.39
N ASP A 100 3.84 5.91 -11.58
CA ASP A 100 2.57 6.56 -11.26
C ASP A 100 1.54 5.56 -10.75
N GLY A 101 0.69 6.03 -9.84
CA GLY A 101 -0.16 5.17 -9.04
C GLY A 101 -0.57 5.82 -7.72
N PHE A 102 -1.00 4.98 -6.80
CA PHE A 102 -1.49 5.39 -5.48
C PHE A 102 -0.92 4.49 -4.38
N ILE A 103 -0.71 5.11 -3.21
CA ILE A 103 -0.42 4.43 -1.95
C ILE A 103 -1.61 4.70 -1.03
N LEU A 104 -2.36 3.65 -0.72
CA LEU A 104 -3.46 3.70 0.25
C LEU A 104 -3.00 3.08 1.57
N THR A 105 -2.97 3.87 2.63
CA THR A 105 -2.67 3.41 4.00
C THR A 105 -3.94 3.40 4.83
N MET A 106 -4.20 2.33 5.59
CA MET A 106 -5.43 2.14 6.36
C MET A 106 -5.11 1.68 7.79
N ALA A 107 -5.75 2.29 8.79
CA ALA A 107 -5.59 1.89 10.18
C ALA A 107 -6.34 0.57 10.49
N ALA A 108 -5.68 -0.35 11.17
CA ALA A 108 -6.19 -1.70 11.41
C ALA A 108 -7.47 -1.71 12.25
N THR A 109 -7.56 -0.89 13.30
CA THR A 109 -8.73 -0.87 14.21
C THR A 109 -10.04 -0.47 13.50
N PRO A 110 -10.13 0.68 12.83
CA PRO A 110 -11.34 1.04 12.08
C PRO A 110 -11.62 0.08 10.91
N LEU A 111 -10.57 -0.44 10.24
CA LEU A 111 -10.72 -1.44 9.18
C LEU A 111 -11.38 -2.73 9.70
N ALA A 112 -10.96 -3.23 10.85
CA ALA A 112 -11.57 -4.40 11.49
C ALA A 112 -13.06 -4.17 11.81
N GLY A 113 -13.42 -2.95 12.21
CA GLY A 113 -14.81 -2.56 12.44
C GLY A 113 -15.69 -2.71 11.20
N ILE A 114 -15.26 -2.18 10.06
CA ILE A 114 -16.03 -2.27 8.81
C ILE A 114 -16.10 -3.69 8.24
N ILE A 115 -15.02 -4.47 8.35
CA ILE A 115 -15.01 -5.88 7.92
C ILE A 115 -15.97 -6.70 8.80
N GLY A 116 -15.95 -6.47 10.11
CA GLY A 116 -16.84 -7.15 11.05
C GLY A 116 -18.33 -6.87 10.77
N GLN A 117 -18.67 -5.63 10.42
CA GLN A 117 -20.04 -5.27 10.02
C GLN A 117 -20.47 -5.91 8.70
N ALA A 118 -19.55 -6.06 7.75
CA ALA A 118 -19.83 -6.70 6.47
C ALA A 118 -20.01 -8.23 6.56
N GLN A 119 -19.63 -8.85 7.68
CA GLN A 119 -19.69 -10.30 7.90
C GLN A 119 -18.98 -11.10 6.77
N ALA A 120 -17.80 -10.66 6.37
CA ALA A 120 -17.03 -11.23 5.26
C ALA A 120 -15.82 -12.07 5.75
N PRO A 121 -16.01 -13.35 6.15
CA PRO A 121 -14.94 -14.18 6.70
C PRO A 121 -13.81 -14.45 5.71
N GLU A 122 -14.09 -14.45 4.41
CA GLU A 122 -13.09 -14.64 3.36
C GLU A 122 -12.03 -13.52 3.39
N ILE A 123 -12.44 -12.27 3.61
CA ILE A 123 -11.52 -11.12 3.74
C ILE A 123 -10.62 -11.32 4.97
N VAL A 124 -11.21 -11.69 6.10
CA VAL A 124 -10.47 -11.94 7.36
C VAL A 124 -9.44 -13.06 7.17
N SER A 125 -9.80 -14.13 6.46
CA SER A 125 -8.93 -15.29 6.28
C SER A 125 -7.64 -14.99 5.50
N VAL A 126 -7.61 -13.90 4.74
CA VAL A 126 -6.51 -13.57 3.84
C VAL A 126 -5.80 -12.26 4.15
N GLN A 127 -6.28 -11.52 5.15
CA GLN A 127 -5.83 -10.15 5.43
C GLN A 127 -4.39 -10.10 5.97
N ASP A 128 -3.88 -11.17 6.58
CA ASP A 128 -2.57 -11.16 7.26
C ASP A 128 -1.42 -11.68 6.39
N GLN A 129 -1.68 -11.95 5.11
CA GLN A 129 -0.66 -12.40 4.16
C GLN A 129 -0.33 -11.27 3.17
N PRO A 130 0.92 -11.06 2.74
CA PRO A 130 1.17 -10.17 1.61
C PRO A 130 0.58 -10.76 0.32
N LEU A 131 0.32 -9.90 -0.67
CA LEU A 131 -0.09 -10.32 -2.02
C LEU A 131 0.51 -9.36 -3.05
N VAL A 132 1.00 -9.92 -4.16
CA VAL A 132 1.42 -9.17 -5.34
C VAL A 132 0.66 -9.72 -6.54
N ILE A 133 0.00 -8.84 -7.28
CA ILE A 133 -0.76 -9.18 -8.48
C ILE A 133 -0.16 -8.44 -9.66
N THR A 134 0.32 -9.18 -10.65
CA THR A 134 0.87 -8.63 -11.90
C THR A 134 -0.04 -8.96 -13.08
N GLU A 135 0.20 -8.35 -14.25
CA GLU A 135 -0.53 -8.71 -15.49
C GLU A 135 -0.49 -10.20 -15.82
N ASP A 136 0.54 -10.92 -15.41
CA ASP A 136 0.68 -12.36 -15.68
C ASP A 136 -0.24 -13.21 -14.79
N THR A 137 -0.69 -12.66 -13.66
CA THR A 137 -1.48 -13.39 -12.65
C THR A 137 -2.92 -12.90 -12.57
N THR A 138 -3.35 -11.99 -13.45
CA THR A 138 -4.69 -11.39 -13.38
C THR A 138 -5.26 -11.10 -14.77
N LYS A 139 -6.59 -10.98 -14.85
CA LYS A 139 -7.25 -10.63 -16.11
C LYS A 139 -7.33 -9.11 -16.26
N LYS A 140 -7.39 -8.65 -17.52
CA LYS A 140 -7.57 -7.22 -17.83
C LYS A 140 -8.81 -6.59 -17.18
N GLU A 141 -9.88 -7.37 -17.00
CA GLU A 141 -11.10 -6.92 -16.33
C GLU A 141 -10.86 -6.59 -14.85
N ASP A 142 -10.07 -7.40 -14.14
CA ASP A 142 -9.74 -7.21 -12.73
C ASP A 142 -8.82 -5.99 -12.55
N VAL A 143 -7.82 -5.82 -13.43
CA VAL A 143 -6.96 -4.62 -13.51
C VAL A 143 -7.80 -3.35 -13.66
N LEU A 144 -8.76 -3.35 -14.59
CA LEU A 144 -9.62 -2.20 -14.81
C LEU A 144 -10.50 -1.91 -13.60
N LYS A 145 -11.01 -2.95 -12.94
CA LYS A 145 -11.82 -2.83 -11.73
C LYS A 145 -11.03 -2.22 -10.58
N ILE A 146 -9.83 -2.72 -10.31
CA ILE A 146 -8.91 -2.18 -9.30
C ILE A 146 -8.60 -0.70 -9.60
N LYS A 147 -8.25 -0.38 -10.85
CA LYS A 147 -8.00 1.01 -11.28
C LYS A 147 -9.19 1.92 -10.98
N ASN A 148 -10.41 1.47 -11.29
CA ASN A 148 -11.62 2.26 -11.06
C ASN A 148 -11.92 2.44 -9.57
N LEU A 149 -11.66 1.44 -8.72
CA LEU A 149 -11.79 1.56 -7.27
C LEU A 149 -10.84 2.61 -6.69
N PHE A 150 -9.56 2.61 -7.13
CA PHE A 150 -8.61 3.66 -6.73
C PHE A 150 -9.03 5.05 -7.21
N ALA A 151 -9.54 5.17 -8.43
CA ALA A 151 -10.05 6.45 -8.94
C ALA A 151 -11.26 6.95 -8.13
N ALA A 152 -12.16 6.05 -7.72
CA ALA A 152 -13.30 6.40 -6.87
C ALA A 152 -12.85 6.85 -5.47
N ILE A 153 -11.95 6.11 -4.82
CA ILE A 153 -11.37 6.49 -3.51
C ILE A 153 -10.68 7.84 -3.63
N SER A 154 -9.87 8.06 -4.67
CA SER A 154 -9.18 9.34 -4.90
C SER A 154 -10.15 10.50 -5.10
N GLY A 155 -11.24 10.29 -5.85
CA GLY A 155 -12.27 11.31 -6.04
C GLY A 155 -12.89 11.76 -4.71
N GLU A 156 -13.31 10.81 -3.87
CA GLU A 156 -13.88 11.08 -2.55
C GLU A 156 -12.85 11.64 -1.55
N TYR A 157 -11.58 11.28 -1.70
CA TYR A 157 -10.51 11.77 -0.81
C TYR A 157 -10.16 13.24 -1.09
N ILE A 158 -10.24 13.66 -2.36
CA ILE A 158 -9.93 15.04 -2.78
C ILE A 158 -11.14 15.96 -2.57
N GLN A 159 -12.36 15.46 -2.71
CA GLN A 159 -13.58 16.25 -2.68
C GLN A 159 -14.32 16.10 -1.34
N ASP A 160 -14.76 17.21 -0.76
CA ASP A 160 -15.56 17.18 0.48
C ASP A 160 -17.06 16.98 0.17
N LEU A 161 -17.40 15.77 -0.29
CA LEU A 161 -18.77 15.41 -0.68
C LEU A 161 -19.60 14.90 0.52
N PRO A 162 -20.94 15.03 0.47
CA PRO A 162 -21.80 14.37 1.43
C PRO A 162 -21.55 12.86 1.48
N CYS A 163 -21.45 12.30 2.68
CA CYS A 163 -21.23 10.87 2.91
C CYS A 163 -19.90 10.30 2.37
N ARG A 164 -18.88 11.16 2.13
CA ARG A 164 -17.56 10.75 1.64
C ARG A 164 -16.95 9.55 2.39
N ASP A 165 -17.06 9.53 3.72
CA ASP A 165 -16.42 8.50 4.54
C ASP A 165 -17.08 7.12 4.30
N VAL A 166 -18.38 7.09 4.02
CA VAL A 166 -19.13 5.89 3.64
C VAL A 166 -18.70 5.42 2.25
N ALA A 167 -18.53 6.35 1.30
CA ALA A 167 -18.10 6.03 -0.06
C ALA A 167 -16.67 5.46 -0.08
N ILE A 168 -15.75 6.08 0.67
CA ILE A 168 -14.37 5.60 0.85
C ILE A 168 -14.38 4.20 1.48
N SER A 169 -15.06 4.03 2.63
CA SER A 169 -15.12 2.74 3.33
C SER A 169 -15.68 1.63 2.45
N SER A 170 -16.72 1.95 1.65
CA SER A 170 -17.36 1.00 0.74
C SER A 170 -16.45 0.58 -0.41
N ASN A 171 -15.73 1.53 -1.03
CA ASN A 171 -14.75 1.22 -2.06
C ASN A 171 -13.56 0.41 -1.51
N ILE A 172 -13.15 0.66 -0.26
CA ILE A 172 -12.12 -0.13 0.42
C ILE A 172 -12.60 -1.56 0.65
N LEU A 173 -13.83 -1.76 1.13
CA LEU A 173 -14.39 -3.11 1.26
C LEU A 173 -14.44 -3.83 -0.09
N LEU A 174 -14.86 -3.15 -1.16
CA LEU A 174 -14.82 -3.73 -2.51
C LEU A 174 -13.40 -4.09 -2.95
N LEU A 175 -12.40 -3.24 -2.66
CA LEU A 175 -11.00 -3.52 -2.97
C LEU A 175 -10.49 -4.76 -2.21
N LEU A 176 -10.85 -4.90 -0.93
CA LEU A 176 -10.53 -6.08 -0.13
C LEU A 176 -11.22 -7.35 -0.64
N VAL A 177 -12.46 -7.25 -1.13
CA VAL A 177 -13.15 -8.35 -1.81
C VAL A 177 -12.38 -8.78 -3.06
N GLU A 178 -11.91 -7.84 -3.88
CA GLU A 178 -11.12 -8.20 -5.06
C GLU A 178 -9.79 -8.84 -4.68
N ILE A 179 -9.10 -8.33 -3.66
CA ILE A 179 -7.87 -8.94 -3.13
C ILE A 179 -8.12 -10.37 -2.66
N ALA A 180 -9.23 -10.62 -1.95
CA ALA A 180 -9.57 -11.96 -1.48
C ALA A 180 -9.88 -12.93 -2.62
N ARG A 181 -10.48 -12.45 -3.73
CA ARG A 181 -10.78 -13.26 -4.92
C ARG A 181 -9.55 -13.57 -5.78
N LEU A 182 -8.53 -12.74 -5.72
CA LEU A 182 -7.32 -12.85 -6.54
C LEU A 182 -6.20 -13.66 -5.86
N ARG A 183 -6.47 -14.24 -4.69
CA ARG A 183 -5.62 -15.24 -4.05
C ARG A 183 -5.98 -16.64 -4.50
#